data_AF-A0A9E3JZN9-F1
#
_entry.id   AF-A0A9E3JZN9-F1
#
_cell.length_a   1.000
_cell.length_b   1.000
_cell.length_c   1.000
_cell.angle_alpha   90.00
_cell.angle_beta   90.00
_cell.angle_gamma   90.00
#
_symmetry.space_group_name_H-M   'P 1'
#
loop_
_entity.id
_entity.type
_entity.pdbx_description
1 polymer ?
#
loop_
_entity_poly.entity_id
_entity_poly.type
_entity_poly.pdbx_seq_one_letter_code
_entity_poly.pdbx_strand_id
1 'polypeptide(L)'
;MTTMNPRELLASMFTAAVDAAQPALCIPRNLPAPPKGRTIVIGAGKASAAMAQALERSWPGPLTGLVVTRYGYAVPCERIEIVEAAHPVPDAAGREAAQRMLRTVRGLSADDLVICLISGGGSSLLPLPGEGVTLEDKQAINRALLASGASITEMNCVRRHLSAIKGGR
;
A
#
# COMPACT_ATOMS: atom_id res chain seq x y z
N MET A 1 31.82 -29.95 12.89
CA MET A 1 31.02 -29.07 12.01
C MET A 1 30.82 -29.78 10.70
N THR A 2 29.63 -30.31 10.44
CA THR A 2 29.28 -30.88 9.14
C THR A 2 29.33 -29.75 8.11
N THR A 3 30.16 -29.91 7.08
CA THR A 3 30.22 -28.97 5.95
C THR A 3 28.89 -29.05 5.21
N MET A 4 28.06 -28.02 5.37
CA MET A 4 26.80 -27.88 4.65
C MET A 4 27.07 -27.96 3.15
N ASN A 5 26.30 -28.77 2.41
CA ASN A 5 26.55 -28.89 0.98
C ASN A 5 26.20 -27.57 0.26
N PRO A 6 26.77 -27.28 -0.92
CA PRO A 6 26.55 -26.00 -1.59
C PRO A 6 25.07 -25.69 -1.88
N ARG A 7 24.24 -26.70 -2.16
CA ARG A 7 22.80 -26.52 -2.41
C ARG A 7 22.06 -26.09 -1.14
N GLU A 8 22.36 -26.73 -0.01
CA GLU A 8 21.79 -26.38 1.30
C GLU A 8 22.16 -24.96 1.71
N LEU A 9 23.43 -24.57 1.50
CA LEU A 9 23.88 -23.20 1.73
C LEU A 9 23.06 -22.20 0.89
N LEU A 10 22.98 -22.40 -0.42
CA LEU A 10 22.26 -21.51 -1.32
C LEU A 10 20.76 -21.44 -1.00
N ALA A 11 20.14 -22.55 -0.64
CA ALA A 11 18.74 -22.59 -0.22
C ALA A 11 18.54 -21.79 1.09
N SER A 12 19.43 -21.96 2.08
CA SER A 12 19.36 -21.20 3.33
C SER A 12 19.51 -19.69 3.11
N MET A 13 20.39 -19.29 2.19
CA MET A 13 20.60 -17.88 1.84
C MET A 13 19.37 -17.30 1.15
N PHE A 14 18.76 -18.06 0.23
CA PHE A 14 17.51 -17.67 -0.42
C PHE A 14 16.37 -17.50 0.61
N THR A 15 16.18 -18.47 1.49
CA THR A 15 15.15 -18.39 2.55
C THR A 15 15.39 -17.17 3.45
N ALA A 16 16.62 -16.96 3.91
CA ALA A 16 16.96 -15.78 4.72
C ALA A 16 16.64 -14.46 4.00
N ALA A 17 16.90 -14.37 2.69
CA ALA A 17 16.59 -13.19 1.89
C ALA A 17 15.08 -12.98 1.72
N VAL A 18 14.31 -14.06 1.53
CA VAL A 18 12.84 -14.00 1.48
C VAL A 18 12.29 -13.56 2.83
N ASP A 19 12.74 -14.19 3.92
CA ASP A 19 12.31 -13.90 5.29
C ASP A 19 12.56 -12.44 5.68
N ALA A 20 13.68 -11.87 5.25
CA ALA A 20 14.00 -10.46 5.47
C ALA A 20 12.96 -9.50 4.85
N ALA A 21 12.26 -9.93 3.80
CA ALA A 21 11.22 -9.15 3.12
C ALA A 21 9.78 -9.57 3.50
N GLN A 22 9.58 -10.61 4.32
CA GLN A 22 8.26 -11.07 4.73
C GLN A 22 7.61 -10.10 5.73
N PRO A 23 6.39 -9.58 5.47
CA PRO A 23 5.73 -8.62 6.36
C PRO A 23 5.61 -9.10 7.81
N ALA A 24 5.31 -10.39 8.02
CA ALA A 24 5.19 -10.97 9.36
C ALA A 24 6.48 -10.93 10.18
N LEU A 25 7.65 -10.87 9.53
CA LEU A 25 8.96 -10.87 10.19
C LEU A 25 9.55 -9.46 10.27
N CYS A 26 9.37 -8.64 9.24
CA CYS A 26 9.98 -7.32 9.17
C CYS A 26 9.14 -6.21 9.83
N ILE A 27 7.80 -6.27 9.75
CA ILE A 27 6.94 -5.22 10.34
C ILE A 27 7.13 -5.09 11.85
N PRO A 28 7.05 -6.17 12.66
CA PRO A 28 7.11 -6.04 14.12
C PRO A 28 8.39 -5.35 14.63
N ARG A 29 9.50 -5.52 13.88
CA ARG A 29 10.82 -4.96 14.22
C ARG A 29 10.97 -3.48 13.88
N ASN A 30 10.07 -2.93 13.08
CA ASN A 30 10.16 -1.55 12.56
C ASN A 30 8.95 -0.69 12.96
N LEU A 31 8.14 -1.16 13.92
CA LEU A 31 7.01 -0.38 14.41
C LEU A 31 7.49 0.79 15.27
N PRO A 32 6.95 2.00 15.06
CA PRO A 32 7.20 3.12 15.96
C PRO A 32 6.53 2.90 17.32
N ALA A 33 6.90 3.72 18.31
CA ALA A 33 6.17 3.76 19.57
C ALA A 33 4.72 4.27 19.34
N PRO A 34 3.72 3.75 20.07
CA PRO A 34 2.36 4.29 20.02
C PRO A 34 2.33 5.78 20.40
N PRO A 35 1.50 6.58 19.72
CA PRO A 35 1.36 8.00 20.03
C PRO A 35 0.49 8.22 21.28
N LYS A 36 0.35 9.47 21.72
CA LYS A 36 -0.61 9.84 22.78
C LYS A 36 -2.05 9.81 22.29
N GLY A 37 -2.27 10.20 21.04
CA GLY A 37 -3.56 10.24 20.37
C GLY A 37 -3.86 8.93 19.62
N ARG A 38 -4.51 9.05 18.46
CA ARG A 38 -4.99 7.89 17.71
C ARG A 38 -3.89 7.30 16.84
N THR A 39 -3.94 5.98 16.66
CA THR A 39 -3.19 5.29 15.59
C THR A 39 -4.13 4.99 14.43
N ILE A 40 -3.77 5.47 13.24
CA ILE A 40 -4.53 5.27 12.00
C ILE A 40 -3.64 4.55 11.00
N VAL A 41 -4.09 3.42 10.50
CA VAL A 41 -3.38 2.64 9.48
C VAL A 41 -4.03 2.87 8.13
N ILE A 42 -3.25 3.34 7.17
CA ILE A 42 -3.66 3.41 5.77
C ILE A 42 -2.68 2.65 4.91
N GLY A 43 -3.07 2.25 3.70
CA GLY A 43 -2.12 1.60 2.82
C GLY A 43 -2.69 1.09 1.52
N ALA A 44 -1.79 0.84 0.57
CA ALA A 44 -2.16 0.17 -0.66
C ALA A 44 -1.00 -0.57 -1.31
N GLY A 45 -1.32 -1.68 -1.96
CA GLY A 45 -0.38 -2.46 -2.74
C GLY A 45 -0.68 -3.96 -2.72
N LYS A 46 0.14 -4.73 -3.43
CA LYS A 46 -0.02 -6.19 -3.55
C LYS A 46 0.23 -6.92 -2.22
N ALA A 47 1.09 -6.39 -1.36
CA ALA A 47 1.42 -6.98 -0.06
C ALA A 47 0.75 -6.24 1.11
N SER A 48 -0.02 -5.17 0.85
CA SER A 48 -0.53 -4.28 1.89
C SER A 48 -1.45 -4.98 2.89
N ALA A 49 -2.28 -5.92 2.45
CA ALA A 49 -3.16 -6.69 3.34
C ALA A 49 -2.36 -7.57 4.31
N ALA A 50 -1.33 -8.26 3.84
CA ALA A 50 -0.43 -9.04 4.72
C ALA A 50 0.37 -8.12 5.68
N MET A 51 0.79 -6.94 5.22
CA MET A 51 1.42 -5.93 6.07
C MET A 51 0.45 -5.42 7.15
N ALA A 52 -0.82 -5.20 6.80
CA ALA A 52 -1.85 -4.75 7.72
C ALA A 52 -2.09 -5.75 8.83
N GLN A 53 -2.25 -7.03 8.48
CA GLN A 53 -2.41 -8.10 9.47
C GLN A 53 -1.18 -8.24 10.39
N ALA A 54 0.04 -8.15 9.84
CA ALA A 54 1.26 -8.22 10.63
C ALA A 54 1.37 -7.04 11.62
N LEU A 55 1.05 -5.83 11.16
CA LEU A 55 0.99 -4.64 12.01
C LEU A 55 -0.07 -4.81 13.09
N GLU A 56 -1.30 -5.18 12.71
CA GLU A 56 -2.42 -5.31 13.64
C GLU A 56 -2.12 -6.32 14.76
N ARG A 57 -1.49 -7.45 14.45
CA ARG A 57 -1.11 -8.45 15.46
C ARG A 57 -0.02 -7.98 16.41
N SER A 58 0.83 -7.05 15.96
CA SER A 58 2.02 -6.62 16.70
C SER A 58 1.84 -5.26 17.38
N TRP A 59 0.77 -4.54 17.06
CA TRP A 59 0.52 -3.21 17.62
C TRP A 59 -0.09 -3.30 19.03
N PRO A 60 0.55 -2.72 20.04
CA PRO A 60 0.19 -2.92 21.46
C PRO A 60 -1.02 -2.09 21.92
N GLY A 61 -1.55 -1.19 21.08
CA GLY A 61 -2.61 -0.27 21.44
C GLY A 61 -3.85 -0.36 20.55
N PRO A 62 -4.86 0.50 20.77
CA PRO A 62 -5.96 0.67 19.84
C PRO A 62 -5.45 1.24 18.50
N LEU A 63 -6.05 0.77 17.42
CA LEU A 63 -5.85 1.29 16.07
C LEU A 63 -7.14 1.15 15.28
N THR A 64 -7.28 1.97 14.26
CA THR A 64 -8.26 1.80 13.17
C THR A 64 -7.54 1.93 11.84
N GLY A 65 -8.14 1.47 10.76
CA GLY A 65 -7.51 1.66 9.45
C GLY A 65 -8.31 1.17 8.27
N LEU A 66 -7.82 1.54 7.09
CA LEU A 66 -8.31 1.08 5.80
C LEU A 66 -7.12 0.82 4.88
N VAL A 67 -7.02 -0.39 4.35
CA VAL A 67 -5.93 -0.83 3.48
C VAL A 67 -6.50 -1.45 2.21
N VAL A 68 -5.95 -1.06 1.06
CA VAL A 68 -6.41 -1.53 -0.25
C VAL A 68 -5.44 -2.56 -0.82
N THR A 69 -5.95 -3.72 -1.24
CA THR A 69 -5.18 -4.72 -1.97
C THR A 69 -5.90 -5.15 -3.26
N ARG A 70 -5.33 -6.08 -4.01
CA ARG A 70 -5.93 -6.60 -5.24
C ARG A 70 -6.95 -7.71 -4.93
N TYR A 71 -7.95 -7.86 -5.78
CA TYR A 71 -8.96 -8.92 -5.67
C TYR A 71 -8.36 -10.32 -5.46
N GLY A 72 -8.89 -11.05 -4.48
CA GLY A 72 -8.45 -12.40 -4.08
C GLY A 72 -7.25 -12.42 -3.15
N TYR A 73 -6.82 -11.28 -2.59
CA TYR A 73 -5.65 -11.17 -1.71
C TYR A 73 -5.98 -10.54 -0.35
N ALA A 74 -7.26 -10.32 -0.05
CA ALA A 74 -7.68 -9.97 1.30
C ALA A 74 -7.21 -11.03 2.31
N VAL A 75 -6.84 -10.56 3.49
CA VAL A 75 -6.55 -11.41 4.65
C VAL A 75 -7.40 -10.91 5.83
N PRO A 76 -7.79 -11.78 6.77
CA PRO A 76 -8.59 -11.36 7.90
C PRO A 76 -7.81 -10.38 8.77
N CYS A 77 -8.45 -9.24 9.05
CA CYS A 77 -8.03 -8.24 10.05
C CYS A 77 -9.27 -7.89 10.88
N GLU A 78 -9.08 -7.67 12.18
CA GLU A 78 -10.15 -7.41 13.13
C GLU A 78 -10.48 -5.91 13.26
N ARG A 79 -9.48 -5.06 13.06
CA ARG A 79 -9.52 -3.61 13.35
C ARG A 79 -9.21 -2.76 12.12
N ILE A 80 -8.46 -3.31 11.17
CA ILE A 80 -8.15 -2.68 9.88
C ILE A 80 -9.11 -3.24 8.82
N GLU A 81 -9.84 -2.36 8.15
CA GLU A 81 -10.66 -2.75 7.00
C GLU A 81 -9.77 -3.05 5.79
N ILE A 82 -9.97 -4.22 5.18
CA ILE A 82 -9.31 -4.59 3.92
C ILE A 82 -10.29 -4.43 2.78
N VAL A 83 -9.96 -3.53 1.84
CA VAL A 83 -10.73 -3.32 0.60
C VAL A 83 -9.97 -3.92 -0.56
N GLU A 84 -10.68 -4.60 -1.46
CA GLU A 84 -10.11 -5.11 -2.70
C GLU A 84 -10.47 -4.21 -3.88
N ALA A 85 -9.51 -4.00 -4.78
CA ALA A 85 -9.67 -3.17 -5.97
C ALA A 85 -8.86 -3.72 -7.16
N ALA A 86 -9.13 -3.20 -8.35
CA ALA A 86 -8.48 -3.67 -9.57
C ALA A 86 -7.01 -3.24 -9.70
N HIS A 87 -6.20 -4.17 -10.21
CA HIS A 87 -4.82 -3.96 -10.63
C HIS A 87 -4.54 -4.88 -11.84
N PRO A 88 -3.89 -4.42 -12.92
CA PRO A 88 -3.13 -3.16 -13.02
C PRO A 88 -3.96 -1.96 -13.49
N VAL A 89 -5.18 -2.15 -13.98
CA VAL A 89 -6.06 -1.06 -14.42
C VAL A 89 -6.96 -0.65 -13.25
N PRO A 90 -6.98 0.65 -12.86
CA PRO A 90 -7.83 1.17 -11.79
C PRO A 90 -9.33 0.91 -11.98
N ASP A 91 -10.09 0.77 -10.90
CA ASP A 91 -11.55 0.68 -10.93
C ASP A 91 -12.24 1.61 -9.90
N ALA A 92 -13.58 1.55 -9.87
CA ALA A 92 -14.40 2.37 -8.99
C ALA A 92 -14.18 2.04 -7.50
N ALA A 93 -13.95 0.76 -7.16
CA ALA A 93 -13.68 0.33 -5.79
C ALA A 93 -12.40 0.97 -5.25
N GLY A 94 -11.32 0.96 -6.04
CA GLY A 94 -10.08 1.67 -5.69
C GLY A 94 -10.30 3.17 -5.51
N ARG A 95 -11.06 3.81 -6.42
CA ARG A 95 -11.36 5.26 -6.33
C ARG A 95 -12.11 5.60 -5.05
N GLU A 96 -13.13 4.82 -4.71
CA GLU A 96 -13.92 5.01 -3.49
C GLU A 96 -13.05 4.80 -2.24
N ALA A 97 -12.25 3.73 -2.21
CA ALA A 97 -11.33 3.44 -1.12
C ALA A 97 -10.33 4.59 -0.91
N ALA A 98 -9.77 5.13 -2.00
CA ALA A 98 -8.88 6.28 -1.94
C ALA A 98 -9.56 7.54 -1.38
N GLN A 99 -10.82 7.78 -1.78
CA GLN A 99 -11.61 8.89 -1.25
C GLN A 99 -11.93 8.73 0.23
N ARG A 100 -12.26 7.51 0.68
CA ARG A 100 -12.47 7.17 2.09
C ARG A 100 -11.19 7.34 2.90
N MET A 101 -10.08 6.81 2.42
CA MET A 101 -8.75 6.95 3.04
C MET A 101 -8.36 8.41 3.25
N LEU A 102 -8.56 9.27 2.24
CA LEU A 102 -8.30 10.71 2.36
C LEU A 102 -9.17 11.36 3.44
N ARG A 103 -10.43 10.93 3.63
CA ARG A 103 -11.26 11.43 4.73
C ARG A 103 -10.76 10.97 6.09
N THR A 104 -10.30 9.71 6.21
CA THR A 104 -9.79 9.14 7.47
C THR A 104 -8.61 9.91 8.03
N VAL A 105 -7.75 10.47 7.17
CA VAL A 105 -6.54 11.20 7.58
C VAL A 105 -6.74 12.73 7.67
N ARG A 106 -7.96 13.24 7.57
CA ARG A 106 -8.26 14.65 7.80
C ARG A 106 -8.52 14.93 9.28
N GLY A 107 -8.21 16.16 9.70
CA GLY A 107 -8.49 16.62 11.07
C GLY A 107 -7.65 15.91 12.14
N LEU A 108 -6.45 15.47 11.79
CA LEU A 108 -5.49 14.90 12.74
C LEU A 108 -4.76 16.01 13.49
N SER A 109 -4.33 15.69 14.70
CA SER A 109 -3.46 16.54 15.53
C SER A 109 -2.02 16.04 15.52
N ALA A 110 -1.11 16.80 16.12
CA ALA A 110 0.28 16.38 16.32
C ALA A 110 0.42 15.18 17.27
N ASP A 111 -0.62 14.86 18.05
CA ASP A 111 -0.66 13.69 18.92
C ASP A 111 -1.16 12.42 18.20
N ASP A 112 -1.65 12.51 16.96
CA ASP A 112 -2.08 11.34 16.19
C ASP A 112 -0.93 10.76 15.34
N LEU A 113 -0.95 9.45 15.07
CA LEU A 113 0.00 8.77 14.19
C LEU A 113 -0.72 8.14 13.00
N VAL A 114 -0.24 8.43 11.80
CA VAL A 114 -0.62 7.71 10.57
C VAL A 114 0.50 6.75 10.18
N ILE A 115 0.18 5.47 10.06
CA ILE A 115 1.10 4.45 9.54
C ILE A 115 0.67 4.08 8.12
N CYS A 116 1.52 4.39 7.14
CA CYS A 116 1.26 4.15 5.72
C CYS A 116 1.93 2.86 5.23
N LEU A 117 1.14 1.82 4.96
CA LEU A 117 1.58 0.53 4.45
C LEU A 117 1.58 0.50 2.92
N ILE A 118 2.73 0.79 2.30
CA ILE A 118 2.86 0.91 0.85
C ILE A 118 3.66 -0.26 0.26
N SER A 119 3.14 -0.87 -0.79
CA SER A 119 3.86 -1.85 -1.62
C SER A 119 3.54 -1.66 -3.10
N GLY A 120 4.16 -2.45 -3.97
CA GLY A 120 3.97 -2.35 -5.43
C GLY A 120 2.49 -2.47 -5.82
N GLY A 121 2.05 -1.67 -6.80
CA GLY A 121 0.66 -1.64 -7.28
C GLY A 121 -0.22 -0.51 -6.70
N GLY A 122 0.28 0.25 -5.71
CA GLY A 122 -0.49 1.36 -5.11
C GLY A 122 -1.01 2.40 -6.11
N SER A 123 -0.33 2.61 -7.24
CA SER A 123 -0.77 3.55 -8.28
C SER A 123 -2.15 3.23 -8.85
N SER A 124 -2.47 1.95 -9.07
CA SER A 124 -3.77 1.53 -9.59
C SER A 124 -4.81 1.32 -8.50
N LEU A 125 -4.37 0.91 -7.31
CA LEU A 125 -5.25 0.59 -6.18
C LEU A 125 -5.76 1.83 -5.44
N LEU A 126 -5.06 2.97 -5.52
CA LEU A 126 -5.54 4.27 -4.99
C LEU A 126 -5.65 5.33 -6.10
N PRO A 127 -6.59 5.19 -7.05
CA PRO A 127 -6.73 6.07 -8.19
C PRO A 127 -7.67 7.25 -7.89
N LEU A 128 -7.33 8.15 -6.96
CA LEU A 128 -8.15 9.37 -6.77
C LEU A 128 -7.84 10.42 -7.86
N PRO A 129 -8.79 10.78 -8.75
CA PRO A 129 -8.61 11.85 -9.71
C PRO A 129 -8.48 13.22 -9.03
N GLY A 130 -7.79 14.15 -9.70
CA GLY A 130 -7.83 15.56 -9.33
C GLY A 130 -9.15 16.21 -9.73
N GLU A 131 -9.35 17.46 -9.32
CA GLU A 131 -10.51 18.25 -9.73
C GLU A 131 -10.62 18.33 -11.26
N GLY A 132 -11.83 18.19 -11.79
CA GLY A 132 -12.09 18.21 -13.23
C GLY A 132 -11.63 16.99 -14.02
N VAL A 133 -11.12 15.94 -13.36
CA VAL A 133 -10.63 14.71 -14.00
C VAL A 133 -11.48 13.51 -13.57
N THR A 134 -11.91 12.68 -14.51
CA THR A 134 -12.63 11.43 -14.22
C THR A 134 -11.67 10.25 -14.03
N LEU A 135 -12.18 9.09 -13.57
CA LEU A 135 -11.36 7.89 -13.49
C LEU A 135 -11.02 7.37 -14.89
N GLU A 136 -11.99 7.47 -15.80
CA GLU A 136 -11.92 7.12 -17.21
C GLU A 136 -10.83 7.95 -17.92
N ASP A 137 -10.75 9.25 -17.64
CA ASP A 137 -9.69 10.11 -18.17
C ASP A 137 -8.30 9.60 -17.74
N LYS A 138 -8.13 9.24 -16.46
CA LYS A 138 -6.85 8.69 -15.98
C LYS A 138 -6.49 7.38 -16.67
N GLN A 139 -7.48 6.51 -16.91
CA GLN A 139 -7.27 5.25 -17.61
C GLN A 139 -6.88 5.50 -19.08
N ALA A 140 -7.59 6.40 -19.77
CA ALA A 140 -7.33 6.77 -21.15
C ALA A 140 -5.94 7.39 -21.33
N ILE A 141 -5.59 8.36 -20.48
CA ILE A 141 -4.27 9.02 -20.48
C ILE A 141 -3.15 8.00 -20.21
N ASN A 142 -3.32 7.11 -19.23
CA ASN A 142 -2.32 6.08 -18.95
C ASN A 142 -2.12 5.13 -20.15
N ARG A 143 -3.20 4.79 -20.88
CA ARG A 143 -3.12 3.96 -22.08
C ARG A 143 -2.42 4.69 -23.23
N ALA A 144 -2.73 5.96 -23.43
CA ALA A 144 -2.09 6.80 -24.45
C ALA A 144 -0.59 6.97 -24.20
N LEU A 145 -0.18 7.21 -22.95
CA LEU A 145 1.23 7.34 -22.56
C LEU A 145 2.02 6.03 -22.75
N LEU A 146 1.39 4.87 -22.47
CA LEU A 146 2.01 3.57 -22.75
C LEU A 146 2.20 3.37 -24.26
N ALA A 147 1.16 3.67 -25.05
CA ALA A 147 1.20 3.53 -26.50
C ALA A 147 2.21 4.48 -27.17
N SER A 148 2.49 5.64 -26.57
CA SER A 148 3.49 6.58 -27.07
C SER A 148 4.93 6.21 -26.72
N GLY A 149 5.16 5.14 -25.96
CA GLY A 149 6.50 4.76 -25.50
C GLY A 149 7.10 5.69 -24.44
N ALA A 150 6.25 6.45 -23.71
CA ALA A 150 6.73 7.34 -22.67
C ALA A 150 7.46 6.55 -21.56
N SER A 151 8.55 7.10 -21.05
CA SER A 151 9.30 6.51 -19.94
C SER A 151 8.46 6.51 -18.66
N ILE A 152 8.79 5.62 -17.72
CA ILE A 152 8.10 5.56 -16.42
C ILE A 152 8.17 6.89 -15.66
N THR A 153 9.25 7.65 -15.82
CA THR A 153 9.43 8.97 -15.21
C THR A 153 8.45 10.00 -15.78
N GLU A 154 8.31 10.05 -17.12
CA GLU A 154 7.36 10.94 -17.80
C GLU A 154 5.92 10.57 -17.45
N MET A 155 5.60 9.27 -17.47
CA MET A 155 4.29 8.77 -17.06
C MET A 155 3.96 9.16 -15.62
N ASN A 156 4.91 9.02 -14.69
CA ASN A 156 4.73 9.42 -13.29
C ASN A 156 4.57 10.94 -13.15
N CYS A 157 5.27 11.72 -13.98
CA CYS A 157 5.12 13.17 -14.04
C CYS A 157 3.69 13.57 -14.41
N VAL A 158 3.11 12.99 -15.45
CA VAL A 158 1.71 13.29 -15.82
C VAL A 158 0.75 12.78 -14.74
N ARG A 159 0.87 11.51 -14.33
CA ARG A 159 -0.07 10.87 -13.40
C ARG A 159 -0.14 11.56 -12.03
N ARG A 160 0.96 12.14 -11.53
CA ARG A 160 0.93 12.88 -10.25
C ARG A 160 0.14 14.18 -10.38
N HIS A 161 0.22 14.91 -11.51
CA HIS A 161 -0.53 16.16 -11.68
C HIS A 161 -2.04 15.92 -11.81
N LEU A 162 -2.43 14.76 -12.34
CA LEU A 162 -3.84 14.37 -12.50
C LEU A 162 -4.46 13.70 -11.26
N SER A 163 -3.83 13.81 -10.08
CA SER A 163 -4.24 13.08 -8.88
C SER A 163 -4.36 13.98 -7.67
N ALA A 164 -5.43 13.79 -6.91
CA ALA A 164 -5.63 14.50 -5.65
C ALA A 164 -4.68 14.04 -4.51
N ILE A 165 -4.08 12.85 -4.59
CA ILE A 165 -3.32 12.22 -3.49
C ILE A 165 -1.91 11.76 -3.85
N LYS A 166 -1.49 11.92 -5.12
CA LYS A 166 -0.13 11.55 -5.55
C LYS A 166 0.74 12.80 -5.63
N GLY A 167 2.05 12.60 -5.61
CA GLY A 167 3.01 13.70 -5.69
C GLY A 167 3.18 14.48 -4.38
N GLY A 168 3.03 13.81 -3.23
CA GLY A 168 3.22 14.42 -1.91
C GLY A 168 2.05 15.28 -1.42
N ARG A 169 0.86 15.07 -1.98
CA ARG A 169 -0.39 15.74 -1.58
C ARG A 169 -1.10 14.98 -0.46
#